data_AF-A0A1V1NXC7-F1
#
_entry.id   AF-A0A1V1NXC7-F1
#
_cell.length_a   1.000
_cell.length_b   1.000
_cell.length_c   1.000
_cell.angle_alpha   90.00
_cell.angle_beta   90.00
_cell.angle_gamma   90.00
#
_symmetry.space_group_name_H-M   'P 1'
#
loop_
_entity.id
_entity.type
_entity.pdbx_description
1 polymer ?
#
loop_
_entity_poly.entity_id
_entity_poly.type
_entity_poly.pdbx_seq_one_letter_code
_entity_poly.pdbx_strand_id
1 'polypeptide(L)'
;MMKEMFLGNRALFKGLYIFDRYDFKPYPVIHLTFSSLEYDRTCDAHLSLYVALKTIWERLHLNIIYQNLMAHIWGHSLKTFTKFQKHLLSFSLMNTINHYFDILSNQKKKRSSQCIEGFFSPLKDLTDKIKFLFITGVSKFSQVSIFSDLDDLDDLTLHKDYSTIAGFTQEELEHYFKDHIIHLSKQMDTIPINLLNQIQEWYDGYSWDGNQFVYAPFSISNLFKHCAFKNYWFASATPSFLIDVVADLKQGLLSFESFESYSMLNTDMEKYEISNIKLMPFLFQSGYLSIYKIDKDVIKVIEKKQTL
;
A
#
# COMPACT_ATOMS: atom_id res chain seq x y z
N MET A 1 -10.67 4.31 5.06
CA MET A 1 -10.86 4.34 6.52
C MET A 1 -10.21 5.55 7.17
N MET A 2 -8.88 5.71 7.15
CA MET A 2 -8.21 6.83 7.84
C MET A 2 -8.69 8.23 7.42
N LYS A 3 -8.92 8.45 6.13
CA LYS A 3 -9.56 9.67 5.62
C LYS A 3 -10.84 10.03 6.40
N GLU A 4 -11.72 9.06 6.60
CA GLU A 4 -13.02 9.27 7.27
C GLU A 4 -12.85 9.51 8.78
N MET A 5 -11.82 8.92 9.39
CA MET A 5 -11.45 9.19 10.79
C MET A 5 -11.05 10.65 10.98
N PHE A 6 -10.16 11.18 10.13
CA PHE A 6 -9.73 12.58 10.18
C PHE A 6 -10.81 13.57 9.72
N LEU A 7 -11.77 13.16 8.90
CA LEU A 7 -12.95 13.98 8.58
C LEU A 7 -13.96 14.06 9.75
N GLY A 8 -13.77 13.30 10.82
CA GLY A 8 -14.64 13.30 11.99
C GLY A 8 -15.92 12.48 11.81
N ASN A 9 -15.97 11.55 10.84
CA ASN A 9 -17.14 10.72 10.56
C ASN A 9 -17.30 9.57 11.58
N ARG A 10 -17.41 9.92 12.87
CA ARG A 10 -17.45 9.00 14.02
C ARG A 10 -18.48 7.87 13.87
N ALA A 11 -19.63 8.15 13.28
CA ALA A 11 -20.72 7.17 13.11
C ALA A 11 -20.29 5.92 12.31
N LEU A 12 -19.35 6.06 11.37
CA LEU A 12 -18.84 4.94 10.56
C LEU A 12 -18.04 3.92 11.37
N PHE A 13 -17.58 4.30 12.56
CA PHE A 13 -16.71 3.48 13.40
C PHE A 13 -17.44 2.83 14.57
N LYS A 14 -18.77 2.95 14.65
CA LYS A 14 -19.55 2.39 15.76
C LYS A 14 -19.31 0.88 15.89
N GLY A 15 -18.93 0.45 17.09
CA GLY A 15 -18.63 -0.96 17.38
C GLY A 15 -17.21 -1.40 17.03
N LEU A 16 -16.37 -0.51 16.48
CA LEU A 16 -14.96 -0.78 16.22
C LEU A 16 -14.07 -0.26 17.36
N TYR A 17 -12.88 -0.84 17.49
CA TYR A 17 -11.90 -0.52 18.53
C TYR A 17 -11.63 0.99 18.73
N ILE A 18 -11.63 1.76 17.64
CA ILE A 18 -11.28 3.19 17.64
C ILE A 18 -12.42 4.12 18.12
N PHE A 19 -13.66 3.63 18.18
CA PHE A 19 -14.87 4.46 18.36
C PHE A 19 -14.88 5.35 19.61
N ASP A 20 -14.36 4.82 20.72
CA ASP A 20 -14.31 5.50 22.03
C ASP A 20 -12.87 5.87 22.43
N ARG A 21 -11.90 5.64 21.54
CA ARG A 21 -10.47 5.86 21.79
C ARG A 21 -9.89 7.02 20.98
N TYR A 22 -10.65 7.56 20.04
CA TYR A 22 -10.28 8.70 19.23
C TYR A 22 -11.33 9.81 19.38
N ASP A 23 -10.90 11.07 19.37
CA ASP A 23 -11.78 12.23 19.59
C ASP A 23 -12.63 12.59 18.36
N PHE A 24 -12.28 12.05 17.18
CA PHE A 24 -12.90 12.37 15.89
C PHE A 24 -12.96 13.88 15.63
N LYS A 25 -11.99 14.63 16.13
CA LYS A 25 -11.88 16.05 15.82
C LYS A 25 -11.68 16.19 14.30
N PRO A 26 -12.53 16.95 13.59
CA PRO A 26 -12.42 17.07 12.14
C PRO A 26 -11.20 17.91 11.75
N TYR A 27 -10.49 17.42 10.74
CA TYR A 27 -9.34 18.05 10.12
C TYR A 27 -9.55 18.22 8.61
N PRO A 28 -8.88 19.18 7.98
CA PRO A 28 -8.77 19.22 6.53
C PRO A 28 -7.96 18.02 6.02
N VAL A 29 -8.59 17.20 5.17
CA VAL A 29 -7.96 15.99 4.62
C VAL A 29 -7.69 16.14 3.13
N ILE A 30 -6.43 15.93 2.75
CA ILE A 30 -5.99 15.80 1.37
C ILE A 30 -5.80 14.31 1.08
N HIS A 31 -6.76 13.72 0.36
CA HIS A 31 -6.66 12.35 -0.12
C HIS A 31 -6.25 12.35 -1.60
N LEU A 32 -5.12 11.74 -1.90
CA LEU A 32 -4.56 11.67 -3.24
C LEU A 32 -4.38 10.20 -3.64
N THR A 33 -4.83 9.85 -4.83
CA THR A 33 -4.62 8.51 -5.38
C THR A 33 -3.93 8.65 -6.72
N PHE A 34 -2.86 7.86 -6.91
CA PHE A 34 -2.18 7.77 -8.19
C PHE A 34 -2.88 6.79 -9.15
N SER A 35 -3.88 6.04 -8.66
CA SER A 35 -4.61 5.04 -9.45
C SER A 35 -5.44 5.60 -10.60
N SER A 36 -5.88 6.86 -10.48
CA SER A 36 -6.69 7.54 -11.50
C SER A 36 -5.86 8.46 -12.39
N LEU A 37 -4.54 8.51 -12.19
CA LEU A 37 -3.65 9.28 -13.04
C LEU A 37 -3.31 8.42 -14.24
N GLU A 38 -4.13 8.52 -15.28
CA GLU A 38 -3.73 8.05 -16.59
C GLU A 38 -2.48 8.85 -16.99
N TYR A 39 -1.32 8.22 -16.87
CA TYR A 39 -0.11 8.64 -17.57
C TYR A 39 -0.33 8.36 -19.06
N ASP A 40 -1.22 9.14 -19.69
CA ASP A 40 -1.23 9.16 -21.15
C ASP A 40 0.16 9.58 -21.60
N ARG A 41 0.69 8.86 -22.59
CA ARG A 41 2.06 8.92 -23.12
C ARG A 41 2.45 10.30 -23.67
N THR A 42 1.53 11.26 -23.61
CA THR A 42 1.63 12.63 -24.09
C THR A 42 1.43 13.70 -22.99
N CYS A 43 0.92 13.35 -21.82
CA CYS A 43 0.66 14.29 -20.73
C CYS A 43 1.82 14.35 -19.74
N ASP A 44 2.29 15.57 -19.46
CA ASP A 44 3.29 15.83 -18.44
C ASP A 44 2.71 15.41 -17.08
N ALA A 45 3.40 14.57 -16.31
CA ALA A 45 2.90 14.07 -15.01
C ALA A 45 2.48 15.22 -14.07
N HIS A 46 3.13 16.37 -14.22
CA HIS A 46 2.80 17.62 -13.56
C HIS A 46 1.38 18.10 -13.84
N LEU A 47 0.83 17.86 -15.03
CA LEU A 47 -0.54 18.24 -15.41
C LEU A 47 -1.58 17.35 -14.75
N SER A 48 -1.41 16.02 -14.78
CA SER A 48 -2.36 15.09 -14.13
C SER A 48 -2.39 15.32 -12.61
N LEU A 49 -1.22 15.57 -12.03
CA LEU A 49 -1.09 15.99 -10.64
C LEU A 49 -1.80 17.33 -10.39
N TYR A 50 -1.57 18.34 -11.22
CA TYR A 50 -2.25 19.63 -11.12
C TYR A 50 -3.78 19.49 -11.16
N VAL A 51 -4.31 18.65 -12.05
CA VAL A 51 -5.76 18.37 -12.13
C VAL A 51 -6.28 17.76 -10.84
N ALA A 52 -5.59 16.72 -10.32
CA ALA A 52 -5.98 16.09 -9.05
C ALA A 52 -6.02 17.10 -7.90
N LEU A 53 -5.03 18.00 -7.86
CA LEU A 53 -4.96 19.03 -6.84
C LEU A 53 -6.03 20.11 -7.02
N LYS A 54 -6.31 20.55 -8.26
CA LYS A 54 -7.40 21.47 -8.60
C LYS A 54 -8.73 20.97 -8.05
N THR A 55 -9.05 19.70 -8.28
CA THR A 55 -10.28 19.08 -7.75
C THR A 55 -10.33 19.12 -6.23
N ILE A 56 -9.20 18.97 -5.55
CA ILE A 56 -9.13 19.07 -4.08
C ILE A 56 -9.39 20.50 -3.62
N TRP A 57 -8.82 21.51 -4.28
CA TRP A 57 -9.02 22.91 -3.92
C TRP A 57 -10.45 23.39 -4.16
N GLU A 58 -11.07 22.98 -5.26
CA GLU A 58 -12.49 23.25 -5.53
C GLU A 58 -13.38 22.67 -4.42
N ARG A 59 -13.12 21.42 -4.01
CA ARG A 59 -13.85 20.78 -2.89
C ARG A 59 -13.67 21.51 -1.56
N LEU A 60 -12.52 22.14 -1.35
CA LEU A 60 -12.21 22.87 -0.11
C LEU A 60 -12.61 24.36 -0.18
N HIS A 61 -13.29 24.78 -1.25
CA HIS A 61 -13.73 26.17 -1.50
C HIS A 61 -12.60 27.19 -1.43
N LEU A 62 -11.40 26.80 -1.85
CA LEU A 62 -10.25 27.69 -1.87
C LEU A 62 -10.10 28.33 -3.26
N ASN A 63 -10.31 29.65 -3.32
CA ASN A 63 -10.07 30.42 -4.53
C ASN A 63 -8.56 30.60 -4.72
N ILE A 64 -7.96 29.77 -5.57
CA ILE A 64 -6.57 29.97 -5.98
C ILE A 64 -6.54 30.50 -7.41
N ILE A 65 -6.11 31.75 -7.56
CA ILE A 65 -5.88 32.42 -8.83
C ILE A 65 -4.48 32.02 -9.30
N TYR A 66 -4.36 31.41 -10.49
CA TYR A 66 -3.06 31.02 -11.04
C TYR A 66 -2.71 31.74 -12.35
N GLN A 67 -1.48 32.28 -12.38
CA GLN A 67 -0.70 32.61 -13.58
C GLN A 67 0.60 31.77 -13.53
N ASN A 68 0.69 30.74 -14.40
CA ASN A 68 1.86 29.93 -14.81
C ASN A 68 3.03 29.66 -13.82
N LEU A 69 3.16 28.40 -13.34
CA LEU A 69 4.34 27.48 -13.42
C LEU A 69 4.13 26.23 -12.52
N MET A 70 4.06 25.04 -13.11
CA MET A 70 3.50 23.81 -12.51
C MET A 70 4.14 23.27 -11.20
N ALA A 71 5.44 23.49 -10.94
CA ALA A 71 6.08 22.98 -9.72
C ALA A 71 5.99 23.94 -8.52
N HIS A 72 6.08 25.26 -8.76
CA HIS A 72 5.91 26.28 -7.72
C HIS A 72 4.47 26.34 -7.21
N ILE A 73 3.52 25.94 -8.06
CA ILE A 73 2.08 25.88 -7.73
C ILE A 73 1.84 24.98 -6.52
N TRP A 74 2.43 23.79 -6.43
CA TRP A 74 2.12 22.86 -5.34
C TRP A 74 2.61 23.38 -3.97
N GLY A 75 3.90 23.73 -3.86
CA GLY A 75 4.46 24.26 -2.62
C GLY A 75 3.81 25.57 -2.17
N HIS A 76 3.54 26.48 -3.11
CA HIS A 76 2.84 27.73 -2.81
C HIS A 76 1.37 27.49 -2.43
N SER A 77 0.68 26.57 -3.12
CA SER A 77 -0.69 26.17 -2.79
C SER A 77 -0.78 25.68 -1.36
N LEU A 78 0.12 24.79 -0.96
CA LEU A 78 0.12 24.20 0.37
C LEU A 78 0.49 25.21 1.45
N LYS A 79 1.46 26.09 1.19
CA LYS A 79 1.76 27.23 2.07
C LYS A 79 0.57 28.17 2.21
N THR A 80 -0.21 28.37 1.14
CA THR A 80 -1.42 29.20 1.17
C THR A 80 -2.54 28.50 1.93
N PHE A 81 -2.78 27.23 1.65
CA PHE A 81 -3.74 26.36 2.34
C PHE A 81 -3.54 26.39 3.85
N THR A 82 -2.28 26.19 4.29
CA THR A 82 -1.90 26.20 5.71
C THR A 82 -1.95 27.59 6.36
N LYS A 83 -1.92 28.68 5.58
CA LYS A 83 -2.18 30.04 6.09
C LYS A 83 -3.67 30.28 6.35
N PHE A 84 -4.55 29.76 5.49
CA PHE A 84 -6.01 29.92 5.62
C PHE A 84 -6.63 28.97 6.64
N GLN A 85 -6.00 27.82 6.90
CA GLN A 85 -6.43 26.88 7.91
C GLN A 85 -5.34 26.71 8.96
N LYS A 86 -5.61 27.17 10.19
CA LYS A 86 -4.70 27.05 11.36
C LYS A 86 -4.37 25.60 11.76
N HIS A 87 -4.82 24.59 11.02
CA HIS A 87 -4.75 23.18 11.40
C HIS A 87 -4.34 22.27 10.23
N LEU A 88 -3.19 21.63 10.40
CA LEU A 88 -2.99 20.18 10.40
C LEU A 88 -3.66 19.38 9.26
N LEU A 89 -2.91 19.23 8.16
CA LEU A 89 -3.31 18.40 7.02
C LEU A 89 -3.08 16.92 7.30
N SER A 90 -4.02 16.08 6.87
CA SER A 90 -3.79 14.64 6.70
C SER A 90 -3.61 14.29 5.23
N PHE A 91 -2.52 13.60 4.90
CA PHE A 91 -2.23 13.08 3.57
C PHE A 91 -2.36 11.57 3.55
N SER A 92 -3.13 11.04 2.60
CA SER A 92 -3.19 9.61 2.33
C SER A 92 -2.93 9.40 0.86
N LEU A 93 -1.84 8.69 0.56
CA LEU A 93 -1.45 8.34 -0.80
C LEU A 93 -1.60 6.86 -1.07
N MET A 94 -2.24 6.50 -2.18
CA MET A 94 -2.33 5.12 -2.65
C MET A 94 -1.73 4.99 -4.05
N ASN A 95 -0.65 4.23 -4.17
CA ASN A 95 -0.07 3.87 -5.47
C ASN A 95 -0.49 2.44 -5.87
N THR A 96 -1.28 2.33 -6.92
CA THR A 96 -1.66 1.03 -7.50
C THR A 96 -0.61 0.54 -8.49
N ILE A 97 -0.36 -0.77 -8.46
CA ILE A 97 0.63 -1.58 -9.22
C ILE A 97 0.81 -1.20 -10.70
N ASN A 98 -0.21 -0.64 -11.35
CA ASN A 98 -0.24 -0.48 -12.80
C ASN A 98 0.82 0.47 -13.39
N HIS A 99 1.43 1.35 -12.60
CA HIS A 99 2.37 2.35 -13.11
C HIS A 99 3.85 2.04 -12.90
N TYR A 100 4.17 0.88 -12.29
CA TYR A 100 5.56 0.53 -11.98
C TYR A 100 6.42 0.24 -13.21
N PHE A 101 5.82 -0.10 -14.36
CA PHE A 101 6.55 -0.62 -15.53
C PHE A 101 6.34 0.11 -16.87
N ASP A 102 5.49 1.15 -16.95
CA ASP A 102 5.63 2.15 -18.04
C ASP A 102 6.98 2.91 -17.96
N ILE A 103 7.66 2.66 -16.84
CA ILE A 103 8.98 3.05 -16.41
C ILE A 103 10.10 2.19 -17.06
N LEU A 104 9.87 1.11 -17.80
CA LEU A 104 11.00 0.26 -18.30
C LEU A 104 11.92 0.89 -19.35
N SER A 105 11.61 2.05 -19.94
CA SER A 105 12.60 2.79 -20.73
C SER A 105 13.39 3.78 -19.86
N ASN A 106 14.73 3.74 -19.94
CA ASN A 106 15.63 4.54 -19.10
C ASN A 106 15.30 6.05 -19.05
N GLN A 107 14.72 6.61 -20.12
CA GLN A 107 14.30 8.02 -20.14
C GLN A 107 12.98 8.27 -19.41
N LYS A 108 12.02 7.34 -19.47
CA LYS A 108 10.75 7.44 -18.72
C LYS A 108 10.96 7.22 -17.22
N LYS A 109 11.91 6.35 -16.81
CA LYS A 109 12.33 6.16 -15.40
C LYS A 109 12.63 7.47 -14.69
N LYS A 110 13.53 8.24 -15.32
CA LYS A 110 14.06 9.48 -14.74
C LYS A 110 12.97 10.53 -14.61
N ARG A 111 12.13 10.69 -15.64
CA ARG A 111 11.07 11.69 -15.65
C ARG A 111 9.98 11.38 -14.62
N SER A 112 9.51 10.14 -14.53
CA SER A 112 8.51 9.77 -13.52
C SER A 112 9.04 9.93 -12.09
N SER A 113 10.29 9.52 -11.84
CA SER A 113 10.93 9.69 -10.54
C SER A 113 11.07 11.17 -10.16
N GLN A 114 11.50 12.02 -11.10
CA GLN A 114 11.60 13.48 -10.90
C GLN A 114 10.24 14.14 -10.64
N CYS A 115 9.17 13.68 -11.30
CA CYS A 115 7.84 14.21 -11.07
C CYS A 115 7.32 13.85 -9.66
N ILE A 116 7.58 12.63 -9.20
CA ILE A 116 7.21 12.18 -7.86
C ILE A 116 8.06 12.92 -6.79
N GLU A 117 9.36 13.04 -7.01
CA GLU A 117 10.26 13.83 -6.14
C GLU A 117 9.82 15.29 -6.05
N GLY A 118 9.55 15.95 -7.17
CA GLY A 118 9.03 17.32 -7.20
C GLY A 118 7.65 17.48 -6.56
N PHE A 119 6.86 16.40 -6.46
CA PHE A 119 5.60 16.39 -5.73
C PHE A 119 5.80 16.30 -4.22
N PHE A 120 6.69 15.44 -3.74
CA PHE A 120 6.88 15.26 -2.30
C PHE A 120 7.81 16.30 -1.66
N SER A 121 8.78 16.82 -2.40
CA SER A 121 9.78 17.78 -1.89
C SER A 121 9.15 18.99 -1.17
N PRO A 122 8.07 19.63 -1.69
CA PRO A 122 7.44 20.75 -0.98
C PRO A 122 6.76 20.39 0.35
N LEU A 123 6.53 19.11 0.65
CA LEU A 123 6.00 18.69 1.97
C LEU A 123 7.01 18.93 3.09
N LYS A 124 8.31 18.98 2.78
CA LYS A 124 9.38 19.27 3.76
C LYS A 124 9.18 20.61 4.45
N ASP A 125 8.79 21.63 3.69
CA ASP A 125 8.51 22.99 4.18
C ASP A 125 7.22 23.10 5.03
N LEU A 126 6.54 21.98 5.24
CA LEU A 126 5.21 21.92 5.84
C LEU A 126 5.11 20.85 6.92
N THR A 127 6.22 20.23 7.31
CA THR A 127 6.26 19.22 8.38
C THR A 127 5.69 19.76 9.69
N ASP A 128 5.92 21.05 9.99
CA ASP A 128 5.36 21.78 11.14
C ASP A 128 3.83 22.00 11.05
N LYS A 129 3.23 21.81 9.87
CA LYS A 129 1.81 22.07 9.57
C LYS A 129 1.03 20.82 9.20
N ILE A 130 1.68 19.68 9.02
CA ILE A 130 1.04 18.40 8.72
C ILE A 130 0.78 17.66 10.04
N LYS A 131 -0.46 17.21 10.30
CA LYS A 131 -0.73 16.38 11.51
C LYS A 131 -0.16 15.00 11.32
N PHE A 132 -0.38 14.49 10.11
CA PHE A 132 -0.29 13.08 9.80
C PHE A 132 -0.12 12.90 8.30
N LEU A 133 0.98 12.30 7.90
CA LEU A 133 1.24 11.90 6.52
C LEU A 133 1.32 10.38 6.49
N PHE A 134 0.46 9.77 5.68
CA PHE A 134 0.45 8.33 5.48
C PHE A 134 0.55 8.03 3.98
N ILE A 135 1.55 7.23 3.65
CA ILE A 135 1.86 6.88 2.27
C ILE A 135 1.78 5.36 2.17
N THR A 136 0.97 4.86 1.25
CA THR A 136 0.90 3.44 0.93
C THR A 136 1.09 3.20 -0.56
N GLY A 137 1.64 2.05 -0.88
CA GLY A 137 1.86 1.60 -2.23
C GLY A 137 2.33 0.16 -2.24
N VAL A 138 2.28 -0.46 -3.41
CA VAL A 138 2.69 -1.87 -3.55
C VAL A 138 4.20 -2.04 -3.58
N SER A 139 4.95 -0.98 -3.82
CA SER A 139 6.40 -1.04 -3.72
C SER A 139 6.94 0.13 -2.94
N LYS A 140 8.01 -0.15 -2.21
CA LYS A 140 8.84 0.86 -1.56
C LYS A 140 9.47 1.68 -2.69
N PHE A 141 9.01 2.92 -2.86
CA PHE A 141 9.70 3.86 -3.74
C PHE A 141 11.14 3.98 -3.25
N SER A 142 12.10 3.94 -4.17
CA SER A 142 13.53 3.99 -3.83
C SER A 142 13.77 5.13 -2.84
N GLN A 143 14.22 4.77 -1.62
CA GLN A 143 14.49 5.72 -0.53
C GLN A 143 15.43 6.86 -0.96
N VAL A 144 16.19 6.66 -2.03
CA VAL A 144 17.28 7.53 -2.47
C VAL A 144 16.84 8.86 -3.11
N SER A 145 15.59 9.05 -3.54
CA SER A 145 15.18 10.32 -4.19
C SER A 145 14.04 11.09 -3.50
N ILE A 146 13.06 10.40 -2.93
CA ILE A 146 11.90 11.07 -2.27
C ILE A 146 12.13 11.24 -0.78
N PHE A 147 12.81 10.28 -0.15
CA PHE A 147 13.02 10.24 1.31
C PHE A 147 14.29 10.96 1.75
N SER A 148 15.26 11.21 0.86
CA SER A 148 16.38 12.12 1.15
C SER A 148 15.92 13.55 1.42
N ASP A 149 14.74 13.92 0.91
CA ASP A 149 14.12 15.21 1.17
C ASP A 149 13.18 15.17 2.38
N LEU A 150 12.65 14.00 2.76
CA LEU A 150 11.70 13.79 3.86
C LEU A 150 12.29 12.85 4.93
N ASP A 151 13.31 13.35 5.63
CA ASP A 151 14.07 12.60 6.65
C ASP A 151 13.23 12.23 7.90
N ASP A 152 12.02 12.78 8.04
CA ASP A 152 11.11 12.55 9.18
C ASP A 152 10.16 11.36 8.98
N LEU A 153 10.27 10.61 7.87
CA LEU A 153 9.39 9.48 7.57
C LEU A 153 9.88 8.19 8.23
N ASP A 154 8.99 7.55 8.99
CA ASP A 154 9.22 6.25 9.61
C ASP A 154 8.73 5.11 8.70
N ASP A 155 9.61 4.13 8.41
CA ASP A 155 9.27 2.98 7.58
C ASP A 155 8.66 1.86 8.44
N LEU A 156 7.34 1.75 8.35
CA LEU A 156 6.58 0.77 9.14
C LEU A 156 6.57 -0.64 8.53
N THR A 157 7.17 -0.86 7.35
CA THR A 157 6.99 -2.10 6.56
C THR A 157 7.39 -3.36 7.32
N LEU A 158 8.52 -3.34 8.04
CA LEU A 158 9.02 -4.46 8.85
C LEU A 158 8.99 -4.12 10.35
N HIS A 159 8.27 -3.06 10.73
CA HIS A 159 8.21 -2.64 12.12
C HIS A 159 7.28 -3.59 12.90
N LYS A 160 7.85 -4.32 13.86
CA LYS A 160 7.17 -5.37 14.63
C LYS A 160 5.84 -4.95 15.26
N ASP A 161 5.73 -3.70 15.75
CA ASP A 161 4.50 -3.22 16.41
C ASP A 161 3.33 -3.02 15.43
N TYR A 162 3.61 -3.05 14.12
CA TYR A 162 2.64 -2.91 13.04
C TYR A 162 2.51 -4.19 12.20
N SER A 163 3.09 -5.31 12.65
CA SER A 163 3.14 -6.55 11.86
C SER A 163 1.78 -7.19 11.57
N THR A 164 0.71 -6.76 12.24
CA THR A 164 -0.65 -7.24 11.97
C THR A 164 -1.56 -6.22 11.28
N ILE A 165 -1.09 -4.98 11.04
CA ILE A 165 -1.96 -3.85 10.66
C ILE A 165 -2.71 -4.03 9.33
N ALA A 166 -2.18 -4.85 8.42
CA ALA A 166 -2.69 -5.03 7.06
C ALA A 166 -3.37 -6.39 6.84
N GLY A 167 -3.80 -7.07 7.90
CA GLY A 167 -4.63 -8.26 7.81
C GLY A 167 -5.50 -8.48 9.04
N PHE A 168 -6.16 -9.64 9.08
CA PHE A 168 -6.88 -10.09 10.27
C PHE A 168 -6.04 -11.13 11.00
N THR A 169 -5.92 -11.03 12.31
CA THR A 169 -5.38 -12.16 13.10
C THR A 169 -6.39 -13.30 13.20
N GLN A 170 -5.97 -14.47 13.70
CA GLN A 170 -6.89 -15.56 13.98
C GLN A 170 -7.99 -15.16 14.96
N GLU A 171 -7.63 -14.44 16.02
CA GLU A 171 -8.56 -14.00 17.05
C GLU A 171 -9.57 -12.99 16.47
N GLU A 172 -9.11 -12.07 15.62
CA GLU A 172 -9.99 -11.11 14.94
C GLU A 172 -10.93 -11.80 13.96
N LEU A 173 -10.44 -12.80 13.22
CA LEU A 173 -11.25 -13.61 12.32
C LEU A 173 -12.38 -14.30 13.08
N GLU A 174 -12.05 -15.02 14.15
CA GLU A 174 -13.03 -15.75 14.96
C GLU A 174 -14.03 -14.82 15.67
N HIS A 175 -13.56 -13.65 16.12
CA HIS A 175 -14.39 -12.70 16.85
C HIS A 175 -15.35 -11.95 15.92
N TYR A 176 -14.83 -11.28 14.89
CA TYR A 176 -15.62 -10.39 14.04
C TYR A 176 -16.40 -11.12 12.94
N PHE A 177 -15.97 -12.32 12.53
CA PHE A 177 -16.61 -13.09 11.45
C PHE A 177 -17.36 -14.33 11.93
N LYS A 178 -17.64 -14.45 13.24
CA LYS A 178 -18.33 -15.59 13.83
C LYS A 178 -19.60 -16.02 13.08
N ASP A 179 -20.48 -15.06 12.76
CA ASP A 179 -21.74 -15.35 12.07
C ASP A 179 -21.50 -15.82 10.63
N HIS A 180 -20.49 -15.28 9.96
CA HIS A 180 -20.08 -15.71 8.62
C HIS A 180 -19.50 -17.13 8.63
N ILE A 181 -18.69 -17.46 9.65
CA ILE A 181 -18.15 -18.82 9.86
C ILE A 181 -19.30 -19.82 10.08
N ILE A 182 -20.27 -19.47 10.93
CA ILE A 182 -21.45 -20.33 11.18
C ILE A 182 -22.23 -20.52 9.88
N HIS A 183 -22.47 -19.45 9.12
CA HIS A 183 -23.19 -19.53 7.84
C HIS A 183 -22.46 -20.43 6.83
N LEU A 184 -21.16 -20.21 6.63
CA LEU A 184 -20.34 -20.97 5.69
C LEU A 184 -20.24 -22.45 6.09
N SER A 185 -20.11 -22.74 7.40
CA SER A 185 -20.04 -24.12 7.90
C SER A 185 -21.29 -24.93 7.53
N LYS A 186 -22.47 -24.31 7.60
CA LYS A 186 -23.74 -24.94 7.18
C LYS A 186 -23.80 -25.16 5.67
N GLN A 187 -23.31 -24.21 4.88
CA GLN A 187 -23.30 -24.36 3.42
C GLN A 187 -22.34 -25.44 2.93
N MET A 188 -21.24 -25.64 3.64
CA MET A 188 -20.21 -26.63 3.31
C MET A 188 -20.39 -27.98 4.01
N ASP A 189 -21.50 -28.16 4.74
CA ASP A 189 -21.79 -29.37 5.52
C ASP A 189 -20.61 -29.81 6.43
N THR A 190 -20.06 -28.84 7.16
CA THR A 190 -18.92 -29.03 8.06
C THR A 190 -19.14 -28.34 9.40
N ILE A 191 -18.29 -28.65 10.39
CA ILE A 191 -18.31 -27.99 11.69
C ILE A 191 -17.38 -26.76 11.70
N PRO A 192 -17.66 -25.70 12.49
CA PRO A 192 -16.87 -24.48 12.51
C PRO A 192 -15.36 -24.68 12.72
N ILE A 193 -14.97 -25.63 13.59
CA ILE A 193 -13.55 -25.91 13.84
C ILE A 193 -12.82 -26.48 12.61
N ASN A 194 -13.48 -27.36 11.85
CA ASN A 194 -12.90 -27.91 10.63
C ASN A 194 -12.83 -26.84 9.53
N LEU A 195 -13.85 -25.99 9.45
CA LEU A 195 -13.84 -24.85 8.53
C LEU A 195 -12.71 -23.87 8.86
N LEU A 196 -12.49 -23.54 10.14
CA LEU A 196 -11.40 -22.67 10.57
C LEU A 196 -10.04 -23.25 10.20
N ASN A 197 -9.82 -24.55 10.39
CA ASN A 197 -8.59 -25.21 9.94
C ASN A 197 -8.42 -25.11 8.41
N GLN A 198 -9.49 -25.30 7.63
CA GLN A 198 -9.42 -25.12 6.18
C GLN A 198 -9.13 -23.67 5.79
N ILE A 199 -9.74 -22.69 6.47
CA ILE A 199 -9.45 -21.27 6.29
C ILE A 199 -8.00 -21.00 6.61
N GLN A 200 -7.46 -21.55 7.69
CA GLN A 200 -6.06 -21.41 8.04
C GLN A 200 -5.15 -22.00 6.96
N GLU A 201 -5.40 -23.24 6.55
CA GLU A 201 -4.58 -23.93 5.55
C GLU A 201 -4.56 -23.23 4.19
N TRP A 202 -5.66 -22.58 3.79
CA TRP A 202 -5.79 -21.85 2.53
C TRP A 202 -5.35 -20.40 2.62
N TYR A 203 -5.75 -19.71 3.70
CA TYR A 203 -5.74 -18.26 3.78
C TYR A 203 -4.73 -17.67 4.77
N ASP A 204 -4.22 -18.45 5.72
CA ASP A 204 -3.20 -18.01 6.68
C ASP A 204 -1.81 -18.05 6.05
N GLY A 205 -0.92 -17.21 6.54
CA GLY A 205 0.49 -17.25 6.17
C GLY A 205 1.07 -15.95 5.66
N TYR A 206 0.41 -14.80 5.82
CA TYR A 206 1.06 -13.51 5.55
C TYR A 206 1.67 -12.91 6.81
N SER A 207 2.96 -12.56 6.75
CA SER A 207 3.73 -12.09 7.88
C SER A 207 4.85 -11.17 7.40
N TRP A 208 5.14 -10.17 8.24
CA TRP A 208 6.21 -9.18 8.03
C TRP A 208 7.36 -9.35 9.03
N ASP A 209 7.17 -10.14 10.09
CA ASP A 209 8.15 -10.32 11.17
C ASP A 209 8.54 -11.80 11.40
N GLY A 210 7.86 -12.74 10.74
CA GLY A 210 8.04 -14.18 10.90
C GLY A 210 7.40 -14.76 12.17
N ASN A 211 6.68 -13.95 12.95
CA ASN A 211 6.10 -14.34 14.24
C ASN A 211 4.58 -14.20 14.24
N GLN A 212 4.07 -13.09 13.72
CA GLN A 212 2.65 -12.80 13.64
C GLN A 212 2.17 -13.00 12.21
N PHE A 213 1.18 -13.87 12.05
CA PHE A 213 0.59 -14.19 10.77
C PHE A 213 -0.84 -13.66 10.70
N VAL A 214 -1.21 -13.14 9.54
CA VAL A 214 -2.53 -12.58 9.28
C VAL A 214 -3.12 -13.11 7.99
N TYR A 215 -4.45 -13.08 7.97
CA TYR A 215 -5.26 -13.34 6.80
C TYR A 215 -5.38 -12.08 5.95
N ALA A 216 -5.22 -12.24 4.63
CA ALA A 216 -5.45 -11.15 3.68
C ALA A 216 -6.94 -10.74 3.68
N PRO A 217 -7.29 -9.47 3.98
CA PRO A 217 -8.68 -9.05 4.12
C PRO A 217 -9.52 -9.26 2.86
N PHE A 218 -8.90 -9.08 1.69
CA PHE A 218 -9.55 -9.31 0.40
C PHE A 218 -9.92 -10.78 0.19
N SER A 219 -9.02 -11.72 0.49
CA SER A 219 -9.28 -13.15 0.34
C SER A 219 -10.39 -13.62 1.28
N ILE A 220 -10.34 -13.24 2.56
CA ILE A 220 -11.36 -13.58 3.56
C ILE A 220 -12.73 -13.00 3.19
N SER A 221 -12.77 -11.73 2.79
CA SER A 221 -14.03 -11.08 2.40
C SER A 221 -14.68 -11.80 1.22
N ASN A 222 -13.88 -12.23 0.24
CA ASN A 222 -14.39 -12.95 -0.91
C ASN A 222 -14.78 -14.40 -0.58
N LEU A 223 -14.05 -15.08 0.31
CA LEU A 223 -14.45 -16.39 0.83
C LEU A 223 -15.86 -16.32 1.41
N PHE A 224 -16.13 -15.38 2.33
CA PHE A 224 -17.45 -15.29 2.95
C PHE A 224 -18.53 -14.76 2.01
N LYS A 225 -18.17 -13.95 1.02
CA LYS A 225 -19.13 -13.44 0.02
C LYS A 225 -19.55 -14.52 -0.98
N HIS A 226 -18.62 -15.35 -1.42
CA HIS A 226 -18.84 -16.34 -2.47
C HIS A 226 -19.01 -17.77 -1.95
N CYS A 227 -18.73 -17.97 -0.65
CA CYS A 227 -18.79 -19.24 0.04
C CYS A 227 -18.00 -20.36 -0.67
N ALA A 228 -16.83 -20.01 -1.19
CA ALA A 228 -15.98 -20.91 -1.96
C ALA A 228 -14.50 -20.62 -1.71
N PHE A 229 -13.72 -21.68 -1.55
CA PHE A 229 -12.27 -21.57 -1.50
C PHE A 229 -11.70 -21.35 -2.90
N LYS A 230 -11.04 -20.21 -3.11
CA LYS A 230 -10.40 -19.80 -4.36
C LYS A 230 -9.15 -18.96 -4.11
N ASN A 231 -8.27 -18.90 -5.11
CA ASN A 231 -7.08 -18.03 -5.15
C ASN A 231 -7.47 -16.57 -5.43
N TYR A 232 -8.21 -15.95 -4.50
CA TYR A 232 -8.74 -14.59 -4.67
C TYR A 232 -7.65 -13.54 -4.87
N TRP A 233 -6.55 -13.63 -4.12
CA TRP A 233 -5.42 -12.72 -4.29
C TRP A 233 -4.89 -12.78 -5.72
N PHE A 234 -4.50 -13.97 -6.20
CA PHE A 234 -4.04 -14.17 -7.56
C PHE A 234 -5.05 -13.66 -8.59
N ALA A 235 -6.31 -14.10 -8.51
CA ALA A 235 -7.35 -13.73 -9.49
C ALA A 235 -7.63 -12.21 -9.56
N SER A 236 -7.42 -11.48 -8.47
CA SER A 236 -7.65 -10.02 -8.42
C SER A 236 -6.44 -9.20 -8.84
N ALA A 237 -5.25 -9.76 -8.69
CA ALA A 237 -4.03 -8.98 -8.63
C ALA A 237 -3.03 -9.36 -9.70
N THR A 238 -3.23 -10.39 -10.54
CA THR A 238 -2.26 -10.75 -11.60
C THR A 238 -1.98 -9.55 -12.49
N PRO A 239 -0.86 -8.83 -12.29
CA PRO A 239 -0.53 -7.73 -13.14
C PRO A 239 -0.04 -8.36 -14.44
N SER A 240 -0.28 -7.72 -15.58
CA SER A 240 0.36 -8.09 -16.85
C SER A 240 1.89 -8.29 -16.69
N PHE A 241 2.49 -7.59 -15.74
CA PHE A 241 3.89 -7.71 -15.39
C PHE A 241 4.34 -9.09 -14.86
N LEU A 242 3.51 -9.85 -14.12
CA LEU A 242 3.93 -11.21 -13.71
C LEU A 242 4.16 -12.10 -14.93
N ILE A 243 3.40 -11.86 -16.01
CA ILE A 243 3.60 -12.54 -17.30
C ILE A 243 4.96 -12.12 -17.89
N ASP A 244 5.33 -10.84 -17.81
CA ASP A 244 6.61 -10.32 -18.30
C ASP A 244 7.79 -10.85 -17.47
N VAL A 245 7.69 -10.90 -16.13
CA VAL A 245 8.70 -11.52 -15.24
C VAL A 245 8.90 -12.99 -15.59
N VAL A 246 7.82 -13.72 -15.79
CA VAL A 246 7.86 -15.12 -16.21
C VAL A 246 8.49 -15.25 -17.61
N ALA A 247 8.23 -14.31 -18.52
CA ALA A 247 8.85 -14.28 -19.83
C ALA A 247 10.37 -14.01 -19.74
N ASP A 248 10.81 -13.10 -18.87
CA ASP A 248 12.22 -12.77 -18.65
C ASP A 248 12.98 -13.91 -17.95
N LEU A 249 12.34 -14.58 -16.98
CA LEU A 249 12.82 -15.82 -16.38
C LEU A 249 13.00 -16.93 -17.43
N LYS A 250 12.02 -17.11 -18.32
CA LYS A 250 12.09 -18.08 -19.43
C LYS A 250 13.20 -17.75 -20.44
N GLN A 251 13.52 -16.47 -20.60
CA GLN A 251 14.62 -15.99 -21.45
C GLN A 251 15.99 -16.05 -20.75
N GLY A 252 16.05 -16.47 -19.48
CA GLY A 252 17.29 -16.51 -18.69
C GLY A 252 17.83 -15.13 -18.31
N LEU A 253 17.01 -14.09 -18.46
CA LEU A 253 17.33 -12.71 -18.05
C LEU A 253 17.23 -12.53 -16.53
N LEU A 254 16.52 -13.45 -15.87
CA LEU A 254 16.41 -13.59 -14.43
C LEU A 254 16.74 -15.04 -14.06
N SER A 255 17.43 -15.26 -12.93
CA SER A 255 17.73 -16.60 -12.41
C SER A 255 16.91 -16.89 -11.15
N PHE A 256 16.34 -18.09 -11.08
CA PHE A 256 15.66 -18.61 -9.90
C PHE A 256 16.60 -19.55 -9.14
N GLU A 257 16.97 -19.19 -7.91
CA GLU A 257 17.65 -20.11 -6.99
C GLU A 257 16.59 -21.01 -6.31
N SER A 258 16.93 -22.28 -6.06
CA SER A 258 15.98 -23.37 -5.78
C SER A 258 15.24 -23.32 -4.42
N PHE A 259 14.32 -24.28 -4.24
CA PHE A 259 12.90 -24.09 -3.89
C PHE A 259 12.45 -24.32 -2.42
N GLU A 260 13.31 -24.59 -1.43
CA GLU A 260 12.80 -24.95 -0.08
C GLU A 260 12.60 -23.73 0.85
N SER A 261 13.32 -22.64 0.61
CA SER A 261 13.00 -21.31 1.14
C SER A 261 13.89 -20.26 0.49
N TYR A 262 13.32 -19.09 0.17
CA TYR A 262 14.10 -18.00 -0.41
C TYR A 262 14.72 -17.18 0.71
N SER A 263 16.01 -16.89 0.61
CA SER A 263 16.69 -15.98 1.54
C SER A 263 17.04 -14.70 0.81
N MET A 264 16.79 -13.56 1.45
CA MET A 264 17.26 -12.25 1.00
C MET A 264 17.94 -11.53 2.15
N LEU A 265 18.90 -10.66 1.85
CA LEU A 265 19.48 -9.79 2.86
C LEU A 265 18.51 -8.66 3.18
N ASN A 266 18.49 -8.17 4.42
CA ASN A 266 17.68 -7.01 4.79
C ASN A 266 18.01 -5.77 3.91
N THR A 267 19.27 -5.64 3.49
CA THR A 267 19.69 -4.59 2.55
C THR A 267 18.99 -4.66 1.20
N ASP A 268 18.50 -5.83 0.79
CA ASP A 268 17.78 -6.01 -0.48
C ASP A 268 16.35 -5.46 -0.40
N MET A 269 15.80 -5.36 0.81
CA MET A 269 14.54 -4.70 1.11
C MET A 269 14.69 -3.19 1.31
N GLU A 270 15.86 -2.73 1.77
CA GLU A 270 16.18 -1.32 1.98
C GLU A 270 16.58 -0.61 0.68
N LYS A 271 17.51 -1.19 -0.09
CA LYS A 271 18.06 -0.61 -1.33
C LYS A 271 17.25 -1.10 -2.53
N TYR A 272 16.00 -0.67 -2.60
CA TYR A 272 15.17 -0.93 -3.76
C TYR A 272 15.51 0.06 -4.88
N GLU A 273 16.23 -0.39 -5.90
CA GLU A 273 16.51 0.41 -7.11
C GLU A 273 15.58 0.02 -8.27
N ILE A 274 14.84 0.99 -8.79
CA ILE A 274 13.96 0.82 -9.98
C ILE A 274 14.77 0.39 -11.23
N SER A 275 16.08 0.66 -11.25
CA SER A 275 17.03 0.22 -12.27
C SER A 275 17.42 -1.25 -12.18
N ASN A 276 17.36 -1.85 -10.99
CA ASN A 276 17.89 -3.19 -10.73
C ASN A 276 16.99 -3.93 -9.71
N ILE A 277 15.78 -4.27 -10.14
CA ILE A 277 14.78 -4.91 -9.28
C ILE A 277 15.21 -6.36 -9.02
N LYS A 278 15.50 -6.68 -7.75
CA LYS A 278 15.65 -8.05 -7.31
C LYS A 278 14.27 -8.71 -7.24
N LEU A 279 14.14 -9.90 -7.83
CA LEU A 279 12.87 -10.62 -7.93
C LEU A 279 12.25 -10.92 -6.55
N MET A 280 13.06 -11.34 -5.57
CA MET A 280 12.56 -11.75 -4.25
C MET A 280 11.93 -10.59 -3.45
N PRO A 281 12.62 -9.45 -3.23
CA PRO A 281 11.99 -8.26 -2.63
C PRO A 281 10.72 -7.82 -3.33
N PHE A 282 10.70 -7.89 -4.67
CA PHE A 282 9.52 -7.53 -5.44
C PHE A 282 8.34 -8.49 -5.21
N LEU A 283 8.57 -9.80 -5.29
CA LEU A 283 7.52 -10.79 -5.04
C LEU A 283 7.00 -10.70 -3.60
N PHE A 284 7.83 -10.36 -2.63
CA PHE A 284 7.37 -10.05 -1.28
C PHE A 284 6.50 -8.78 -1.25
N GLN A 285 6.97 -7.66 -1.80
CA GLN A 285 6.24 -6.39 -1.83
C GLN A 285 4.89 -6.48 -2.57
N SER A 286 4.83 -7.25 -3.65
CA SER A 286 3.60 -7.52 -4.41
C SER A 286 2.70 -8.58 -3.75
N GLY A 287 3.09 -9.10 -2.58
CA GLY A 287 2.28 -10.00 -1.79
C GLY A 287 2.24 -11.43 -2.34
N TYR A 288 3.26 -11.87 -3.08
CA TYR A 288 3.43 -13.25 -3.52
C TYR A 288 4.28 -14.08 -2.55
N LEU A 289 5.22 -13.45 -1.85
CA LEU A 289 6.02 -14.06 -0.79
C LEU A 289 5.62 -13.53 0.59
N SER A 290 5.96 -14.29 1.63
CA SER A 290 5.73 -13.95 3.03
C SER A 290 6.95 -14.28 3.88
N ILE A 291 7.23 -13.47 4.90
CA ILE A 291 8.33 -13.73 5.84
C ILE A 291 7.90 -14.82 6.81
N TYR A 292 8.65 -15.92 6.86
CA TYR A 292 8.44 -16.97 7.86
C TYR A 292 9.52 -16.98 8.95
N LYS A 293 10.68 -16.35 8.69
CA LYS A 293 11.75 -16.24 9.68
C LYS A 293 12.69 -15.08 9.37
N ILE A 294 13.12 -14.39 10.41
CA ILE A 294 14.21 -13.40 10.34
C ILE A 294 15.36 -13.89 11.23
N ASP A 295 16.51 -14.16 10.62
CA ASP A 295 17.74 -14.59 11.30
C ASP A 295 18.81 -13.50 11.14
N LYS A 296 18.89 -12.57 12.11
CA LYS A 296 19.74 -11.35 12.04
C LYS A 296 19.41 -10.52 10.80
N ASP A 297 20.35 -10.40 9.85
CA ASP A 297 20.20 -9.63 8.62
C ASP A 297 19.66 -10.47 7.45
N VAL A 298 19.35 -11.75 7.68
CA VAL A 298 18.80 -12.65 6.66
C VAL A 298 17.30 -12.80 6.86
N ILE A 299 16.55 -12.35 5.87
CA ILE A 299 15.10 -12.51 5.80
C ILE A 299 14.81 -13.77 4.98
N LYS A 300 14.11 -14.71 5.59
CA LYS A 300 13.67 -15.93 4.92
C LYS A 300 12.19 -15.84 4.58
N VAL A 301 11.88 -16.06 3.32
CA VAL A 301 10.52 -15.98 2.77
C VAL A 301 10.09 -17.28 2.13
N ILE A 302 8.77 -17.49 2.14
CA ILE A 302 8.10 -18.63 1.54
C ILE A 302 7.02 -18.15 0.58
N GLU A 303 6.70 -19.02 -0.37
CA GLU A 303 5.55 -18.82 -1.24
C GLU A 303 4.24 -18.93 -0.46
N LYS A 304 3.23 -18.17 -0.87
CA LYS A 304 1.88 -18.31 -0.36
C LYS A 304 1.18 -19.46 -1.09
N LYS A 305 0.36 -20.23 -0.38
CA LYS A 305 -0.50 -21.24 -1.03
C LYS A 305 -1.53 -20.65 -2.00
N GLN A 306 -1.79 -19.33 -1.95
CA GLN A 306 -2.78 -18.63 -2.77
C GLN A 306 -2.24 -18.03 -4.08
N THR A 307 -0.95 -18.20 -4.36
CA THR A 307 -0.25 -17.45 -5.42
C THR A 307 0.09 -18.25 -6.67
N LEU A 308 -0.25 -19.55 -6.70
CA LEU A 308 -0.21 -20.43 -7.87
C LEU A 308 -1.49 -21.27 -7.97
#